data_AF-A0A0D6N6D6-F1
#
_entry.id   AF-A0A0D6N6D6-F1
#
_cell.length_a   1.000
_cell.length_b   1.000
_cell.length_c   1.000
_cell.angle_alpha   90.00
_cell.angle_beta   90.00
_cell.angle_gamma   90.00
#
_symmetry.space_group_name_H-M   'P 1'
#
loop_
_entity.id
_entity.type
_entity.pdbx_description
1 polymer ?
#
loop_
_entity_poly.entity_id
_entity_poly.type
_entity_poly.pdbx_seq_one_letter_code
_entity_poly.pdbx_strand_id
1 'polypeptide(L)'
;MPKANALSSTHRRTLFTSAIAASIFSMAFTSSAQTAANKDSKILFLCEQYWYLDKALFSAEWEQSGETAAQESIIEQKINDIANNRYAVIDQITACAASTMAGFQAKAKVIKSILPGSVDAFNLTNDSEEIRLVMSLMNDLAKGCTV
;
A
#
# COMPACT_ATOMS: atom_id res chain seq x y z
N MET A 1 53.62 38.25 36.71
CA MET A 1 53.95 36.94 36.11
C MET A 1 52.90 36.64 35.03
N PRO A 2 53.25 36.68 33.74
CA PRO A 2 52.33 36.40 32.64
C PRO A 2 52.40 34.92 32.24
N LYS A 3 51.26 34.33 31.83
CA LYS A 3 51.25 33.06 31.10
C LYS A 3 50.72 33.34 29.68
N ALA A 4 51.62 33.26 28.71
CA ALA A 4 51.32 33.05 27.31
C ALA A 4 51.60 31.59 26.97
N ASN A 5 50.77 31.03 26.07
CA ASN A 5 51.02 29.95 25.09
C ASN A 5 49.62 29.72 24.45
N ALA A 6 49.28 30.16 23.22
CA ALA A 6 49.80 29.76 21.91
C ALA A 6 49.83 28.22 21.78
N LEU A 7 49.20 27.49 20.84
CA LEU A 7 48.71 27.79 19.50
C LEU A 7 47.82 26.60 19.00
N SER A 8 46.87 26.93 18.12
CA SER A 8 46.60 26.24 16.83
C SER A 8 46.04 24.81 16.76
N SER A 9 44.76 24.74 16.38
CA SER A 9 44.20 24.00 15.23
C SER A 9 44.60 22.53 14.98
N THR A 10 43.64 21.60 15.09
CA THR A 10 43.39 20.51 14.11
C THR A 10 41.97 19.98 14.31
N HIS A 11 41.03 20.25 13.40
CA HIS A 11 40.47 19.27 12.45
C HIS A 11 39.91 17.97 13.09
N ARG A 12 38.58 17.84 13.15
CA ARG A 12 37.82 16.97 12.23
C ARG A 12 36.32 16.98 12.55
N ARG A 13 35.54 17.16 11.47
CA ARG A 13 34.11 16.90 11.37
C ARG A 13 33.78 15.54 12.00
N THR A 14 32.87 15.53 12.97
CA THR A 14 32.26 14.28 13.46
C THR A 14 30.76 14.32 13.16
N LEU A 15 30.46 13.83 11.97
CA LEU A 15 29.34 12.96 11.62
C LEU A 15 27.91 13.41 12.01
N PHE A 16 27.22 13.94 10.99
CA PHE A 16 25.83 13.54 10.72
C PHE A 16 25.71 12.02 10.87
N THR A 17 24.86 11.55 11.78
CA THR A 17 24.11 10.28 11.68
C THR A 17 23.31 10.08 12.96
N SER A 18 22.13 10.69 13.05
CA SER A 18 21.00 10.02 13.73
C SER A 18 20.05 9.60 12.63
N ALA A 19 20.41 8.49 11.99
CA ALA A 19 19.55 7.78 11.08
C ALA A 19 18.23 7.49 11.81
N ILE A 20 17.15 8.04 11.28
CA ILE A 20 15.79 7.65 11.61
C ILE A 20 15.74 6.14 11.50
N ALA A 21 15.37 5.48 12.60
CA ALA A 21 15.15 4.06 12.65
C ALA A 21 14.06 3.70 11.64
N ALA A 22 14.48 3.30 10.44
CA ALA A 22 13.63 2.58 9.52
C ALA A 22 13.31 1.25 10.21
N SER A 23 12.12 1.17 10.79
CA SER A 23 11.53 -0.07 11.27
C SER A 23 11.27 -0.97 10.05
N ILE A 24 12.32 -1.64 9.59
CA ILE A 24 12.20 -2.77 8.68
C ILE A 24 11.50 -3.85 9.49
N PHE A 25 10.22 -4.05 9.22
CA PHE A 25 9.46 -5.22 9.64
C PHE A 25 10.12 -6.46 9.01
N SER A 26 11.15 -6.97 9.66
CA SER A 26 11.71 -8.28 9.38
C SER A 26 10.75 -9.33 9.94
N MET A 27 9.70 -9.66 9.18
CA MET A 27 8.94 -10.87 9.46
C MET A 27 9.81 -12.07 9.10
N ALA A 28 10.19 -12.80 10.15
CA ALA A 28 11.05 -13.96 10.11
C ALA A 28 10.50 -15.03 9.16
N PHE A 29 11.32 -15.42 8.19
CA PHE A 29 11.12 -16.62 7.38
C PHE A 29 11.35 -17.86 8.26
N THR A 30 10.29 -18.49 8.74
CA THR A 30 10.34 -19.90 9.13
C THR A 30 9.94 -20.74 7.92
N SER A 31 10.96 -21.13 7.16
CA SER A 31 10.88 -22.18 6.15
C SER A 31 10.68 -23.53 6.83
N SER A 32 9.44 -24.03 6.87
CA SER A 32 9.17 -25.47 6.91
C SER A 32 7.83 -25.76 6.24
N ALA A 33 7.75 -26.86 5.49
CA ALA A 33 6.66 -27.27 4.59
C ALA A 33 6.64 -26.60 3.20
N GLN A 34 7.74 -26.76 2.45
CA GLN A 34 7.76 -26.60 1.00
C GLN A 34 7.14 -27.84 0.33
N THR A 35 5.83 -28.01 0.51
CA THR A 35 5.03 -29.08 -0.14
C THR A 35 3.97 -28.43 -1.01
N ALA A 36 4.25 -28.29 -2.32
CA ALA A 36 3.27 -27.91 -3.35
C ALA A 36 2.43 -26.62 -3.11
N ALA A 37 2.83 -25.79 -2.13
CA ALA A 37 1.98 -24.75 -1.59
C ALA A 37 2.19 -23.42 -2.33
N ASN A 38 1.14 -23.07 -3.08
CA ASN A 38 0.69 -21.71 -3.30
C ASN A 38 1.37 -20.93 -4.45
N LYS A 39 1.10 -21.38 -5.69
CA LYS A 39 1.44 -20.69 -6.96
C LYS A 39 1.09 -19.18 -6.95
N ASP A 40 0.06 -18.81 -6.20
CA ASP A 40 -0.45 -17.45 -6.11
C ASP A 40 -0.25 -16.81 -4.73
N SER A 41 0.62 -17.36 -3.87
CA SER A 41 0.89 -16.81 -2.52
C SER A 41 1.23 -15.32 -2.54
N LYS A 42 2.08 -14.90 -3.47
CA LYS A 42 2.46 -13.49 -3.63
C LYS A 42 1.26 -12.60 -3.97
N ILE A 43 0.43 -12.99 -4.93
CA ILE A 43 -0.72 -12.17 -5.33
C ILE A 43 -1.78 -12.12 -4.24
N LEU A 44 -2.01 -13.24 -3.54
CA LEU A 44 -2.92 -13.30 -2.39
C LEU A 44 -2.46 -12.36 -1.27
N PHE A 45 -1.17 -12.40 -0.91
CA PHE A 45 -0.59 -11.49 0.08
C PHE A 45 -0.69 -10.02 -0.34
N LEU A 46 -0.41 -9.68 -1.60
CA LEU A 46 -0.57 -8.32 -2.11
C LEU A 46 -2.02 -7.84 -2.03
N CYS A 47 -2.99 -8.71 -2.35
CA CYS A 47 -4.41 -8.38 -2.22
C CYS A 47 -4.81 -8.16 -0.75
N GLU A 48 -4.28 -8.94 0.19
CA GLU A 48 -4.51 -8.71 1.62
C GLU A 48 -3.91 -7.38 2.10
N GLN A 49 -2.70 -7.05 1.66
CA GLN A 49 -2.08 -5.74 1.96
C GLN A 49 -2.91 -4.58 1.41
N TYR A 50 -3.47 -4.71 0.21
CA TYR A 50 -4.41 -3.72 -0.32
C TYR A 50 -5.58 -3.49 0.62
N TRP A 51 -6.26 -4.57 1.08
CA TRP A 51 -7.41 -4.44 1.98
C TRP A 51 -7.04 -3.89 3.36
N TYR A 52 -5.84 -4.17 3.85
CA TYR A 52 -5.33 -3.57 5.08
C TYR A 52 -5.18 -2.05 4.93
N LEU A 53 -4.54 -1.60 3.84
CA LEU A 53 -4.36 -0.18 3.55
C LEU A 53 -5.67 0.53 3.28
N ASP A 54 -6.61 -0.11 2.59
CA ASP A 54 -7.94 0.44 2.30
C ASP A 54 -8.73 0.73 3.59
N LYS A 55 -8.71 -0.22 4.54
CA LYS A 55 -9.31 -0.02 5.88
C LYS A 55 -8.58 1.05 6.68
N ALA A 56 -7.26 1.11 6.59
CA ALA A 56 -6.47 2.13 7.28
C ALA A 56 -6.77 3.53 6.73
N LEU A 57 -6.96 3.67 5.41
CA LEU A 57 -7.33 4.93 4.79
C LEU A 57 -8.72 5.37 5.24
N PHE A 58 -9.72 4.49 5.16
CA PHE A 58 -11.07 4.77 5.64
C PHE A 58 -11.07 5.22 7.11
N SER A 59 -10.28 4.55 7.95
CA SER A 59 -10.14 4.94 9.37
C SER A 59 -9.48 6.31 9.55
N ALA A 60 -8.50 6.67 8.73
CA ALA A 60 -7.81 7.96 8.81
C ALA A 60 -8.69 9.11 8.29
N GLU A 61 -9.46 8.89 7.22
CA GLU A 61 -10.44 9.85 6.70
C GLU A 61 -11.56 10.12 7.71
N TRP A 62 -12.01 9.08 8.42
CA TRP A 62 -12.97 9.24 9.51
C TRP A 62 -12.40 10.04 10.68
N GLU A 63 -11.13 9.80 11.05
CA GLU A 63 -10.42 10.53 12.10
C GLU A 63 -10.33 12.03 11.77
N GLN A 64 -10.03 12.39 10.52
CA GLN A 64 -9.96 13.77 10.04
C GLN A 64 -11.24 14.57 10.29
N SER A 65 -12.40 13.93 10.24
CA SER A 65 -13.71 14.58 10.36
C SER A 65 -14.00 15.17 11.77
N GLY A 66 -13.16 14.86 12.76
CA GLY A 66 -13.33 15.29 14.16
C GLY A 66 -12.23 16.21 14.70
N GLU A 67 -11.27 16.65 13.87
CA GLU A 67 -10.04 17.26 14.36
C GLU A 67 -9.95 18.79 14.31
N THR A 68 -8.98 19.31 15.05
CA THR A 68 -8.60 20.73 15.04
C THR A 68 -7.65 21.05 13.87
N ALA A 69 -7.63 22.30 13.41
CA ALA A 69 -6.76 22.75 12.32
C ALA A 69 -5.24 22.48 12.54
N ALA A 70 -4.80 22.31 13.80
CA ALA A 70 -3.40 22.00 14.12
C ALA A 70 -3.04 20.52 13.87
N GLN A 71 -4.01 19.61 13.90
CA GLN A 71 -3.82 18.18 13.69
C GLN A 71 -4.10 17.76 12.25
N GLU A 72 -4.91 18.56 11.54
CA GLU A 72 -5.30 18.36 10.14
C GLU A 72 -4.09 18.07 9.23
N SER A 73 -3.01 18.83 9.34
CA SER A 73 -1.81 18.62 8.51
C SER A 73 -1.12 17.27 8.77
N ILE A 74 -1.13 16.78 10.01
CA ILE A 74 -0.52 15.49 10.36
C ILE A 74 -1.39 14.34 9.81
N ILE A 75 -2.72 14.47 9.94
CA ILE A 75 -3.64 13.49 9.38
C ILE A 75 -3.61 13.48 7.86
N GLU A 76 -3.58 14.65 7.22
CA GLU A 76 -3.47 14.75 5.76
C GLU A 76 -2.20 14.07 5.26
N GLN A 77 -1.07 14.27 5.95
CA GLN A 77 0.18 13.57 5.62
C GLN A 77 0.04 12.04 5.78
N LYS A 78 -0.58 11.57 6.86
CA LYS A 78 -0.85 10.14 7.10
C LYS A 78 -1.75 9.54 6.01
N ILE A 79 -2.82 10.25 5.62
CA ILE A 79 -3.73 9.85 4.53
C ILE A 79 -2.95 9.74 3.21
N ASN A 80 -2.13 10.74 2.88
CA ASN A 80 -1.30 10.74 1.68
C ASN A 80 -0.30 9.57 1.66
N ASP A 81 0.36 9.28 2.79
CA ASP A 81 1.29 8.17 2.90
C ASP A 81 0.59 6.80 2.72
N ILE A 82 -0.58 6.62 3.33
CA ILE A 82 -1.39 5.40 3.15
C ILE A 82 -1.84 5.26 1.69
N ALA A 83 -2.31 6.35 1.08
CA ALA A 83 -2.75 6.38 -0.31
C ALA A 83 -1.62 6.02 -1.28
N ASN A 84 -0.43 6.61 -1.10
CA ASN A 84 0.77 6.30 -1.90
C ASN A 84 1.17 4.83 -1.79
N ASN A 85 1.16 4.28 -0.56
CA ASN A 85 1.43 2.86 -0.36
C ASN A 85 0.37 1.97 -1.03
N ARG A 86 -0.90 2.36 -0.98
CA ARG A 86 -1.98 1.63 -1.65
C ARG A 86 -1.79 1.61 -3.16
N TYR A 87 -1.40 2.74 -3.77
CA TYR A 87 -1.07 2.79 -5.21
C TYR A 87 0.12 1.89 -5.56
N ALA A 88 1.20 1.93 -4.77
CA ALA A 88 2.34 1.05 -4.98
C ALA A 88 1.99 -0.45 -4.88
N VAL A 89 1.04 -0.81 -4.01
CA VAL A 89 0.52 -2.19 -3.93
C VAL A 89 -0.33 -2.53 -5.15
N ILE A 90 -1.17 -1.61 -5.65
CA ILE A 90 -1.96 -1.81 -6.88
C ILE A 90 -1.04 -2.05 -8.08
N ASP A 91 0.06 -1.29 -8.21
CA ASP A 91 1.05 -1.50 -9.27
C ASP A 91 1.66 -2.91 -9.20
N GLN A 92 2.00 -3.37 -8.00
CA GLN A 92 2.52 -4.73 -7.78
C GLN A 92 1.48 -5.82 -8.07
N ILE A 93 0.22 -5.60 -7.68
CA ILE A 93 -0.91 -6.49 -8.02
C ILE A 93 -1.05 -6.58 -9.54
N THR A 94 -0.95 -5.46 -10.25
CA THR A 94 -1.04 -5.41 -11.71
C THR A 94 0.09 -6.20 -12.37
N ALA A 95 1.33 -6.01 -11.91
CA ALA A 95 2.50 -6.71 -12.42
C ALA A 95 2.56 -8.21 -12.07
N CYS A 96 1.81 -8.66 -11.06
CA CYS A 96 1.80 -10.06 -10.63
C CYS A 96 0.65 -10.84 -11.31
N ALA A 97 0.99 -11.83 -12.13
CA ALA A 97 0.02 -12.73 -12.72
C ALA A 97 -0.61 -13.65 -11.66
N ALA A 98 -1.91 -13.92 -11.79
CA ALA A 98 -2.59 -14.99 -11.06
C ALA A 98 -2.67 -16.22 -11.97
N SER A 99 -2.51 -17.40 -11.38
CA SER A 99 -2.52 -18.69 -12.08
C SER A 99 -3.56 -19.67 -11.51
N THR A 100 -4.21 -19.28 -10.42
CA THR A 100 -5.23 -20.06 -9.70
C THR A 100 -6.53 -19.28 -9.62
N MET A 101 -7.65 -20.01 -9.46
CA MET A 101 -8.97 -19.39 -9.26
C MET A 101 -8.99 -18.46 -8.04
N ALA A 102 -8.29 -18.83 -6.96
CA ALA A 102 -8.17 -17.99 -5.76
C ALA A 102 -7.46 -16.66 -6.05
N GLY A 103 -6.37 -16.69 -6.83
CA GLY A 103 -5.68 -15.46 -7.25
C GLY A 103 -6.53 -14.59 -8.16
N PHE A 104 -7.27 -15.18 -9.11
CA PHE A 104 -8.21 -14.43 -9.95
C PHE A 104 -9.34 -13.79 -9.13
N GLN A 105 -9.93 -14.54 -8.20
CA GLN A 105 -10.95 -14.04 -7.27
C GLN A 105 -10.42 -12.86 -6.44
N ALA A 106 -9.20 -12.98 -5.90
CA ALA A 106 -8.59 -11.93 -5.09
C ALA A 106 -8.38 -10.64 -5.91
N LYS A 107 -7.81 -10.73 -7.12
CA LYS A 107 -7.66 -9.57 -8.01
C LYS A 107 -9.02 -8.98 -8.40
N ALA A 108 -9.99 -9.82 -8.77
CA ALA A 108 -11.32 -9.35 -9.14
C ALA A 108 -11.99 -8.56 -8.01
N LYS A 109 -11.84 -9.00 -6.75
CA LYS A 109 -12.34 -8.25 -5.58
C LYS A 109 -11.68 -6.88 -5.45
N VAL A 110 -10.37 -6.78 -5.62
CA VAL A 110 -9.63 -5.49 -5.58
C VAL A 110 -10.06 -4.57 -6.71
N ILE A 111 -10.21 -5.08 -7.94
CA ILE A 111 -10.65 -4.23 -9.05
C ILE A 111 -12.10 -3.76 -8.80
N LYS A 112 -12.95 -4.60 -8.20
CA LYS A 112 -14.35 -4.24 -7.90
C LYS A 112 -14.49 -3.09 -6.91
N SER A 113 -13.54 -2.92 -5.97
CA SER A 113 -13.56 -1.78 -5.05
C SER A 113 -13.04 -0.51 -5.69
N ILE A 114 -12.09 -0.59 -6.63
CA ILE A 114 -11.42 0.59 -7.20
C ILE A 114 -12.14 1.13 -8.44
N LEU A 115 -12.64 0.24 -9.30
CA LEU A 115 -13.10 0.62 -10.63
C LEU A 115 -14.30 1.59 -10.61
N PRO A 116 -15.35 1.38 -9.78
CA PRO A 116 -16.47 2.33 -9.72
C PRO A 116 -16.04 3.75 -9.38
N GLY A 117 -15.24 3.92 -8.31
CA GLY A 117 -14.75 5.24 -7.92
C GLY A 117 -13.83 5.87 -8.97
N SER A 118 -13.07 5.05 -9.72
CA SER A 118 -12.24 5.55 -10.82
C SER A 118 -13.08 6.02 -12.00
N VAL A 119 -14.12 5.26 -12.37
CA VAL A 119 -15.06 5.63 -13.45
C VAL A 119 -15.73 6.96 -13.13
N ASP A 120 -16.20 7.13 -11.90
CA ASP A 120 -16.81 8.38 -11.44
C ASP A 120 -15.80 9.54 -11.46
N ALA A 121 -14.57 9.33 -10.96
CA ALA A 121 -13.53 10.36 -10.91
C ALA A 121 -13.07 10.86 -12.30
N PHE A 122 -13.10 9.99 -13.31
CA PHE A 122 -12.72 10.32 -14.68
C PHE A 122 -13.91 10.75 -15.57
N ASN A 123 -15.10 10.97 -14.99
CA ASN A 123 -16.34 11.26 -15.73
C ASN A 123 -16.62 10.25 -16.85
N LEU A 124 -16.22 8.99 -16.65
CA LEU A 124 -16.58 7.89 -17.54
C LEU A 124 -18.02 7.50 -17.24
N THR A 125 -18.81 7.20 -18.28
CA THR A 125 -20.18 6.76 -18.07
C THR A 125 -20.22 5.29 -17.69
N ASN A 126 -20.80 4.97 -16.54
CA ASN A 126 -21.12 3.58 -16.15
C ASN A 126 -22.02 2.85 -17.18
N ASP A 127 -22.62 3.58 -18.12
CA ASP A 127 -23.37 3.05 -19.26
C ASP A 127 -22.52 2.58 -20.44
N SER A 128 -21.19 2.82 -20.42
CA SER A 128 -20.28 2.26 -21.42
C SER A 128 -20.36 0.73 -21.37
N GLU A 129 -20.60 0.12 -22.52
CA GLU A 129 -20.72 -1.34 -22.67
C GLU A 129 -19.44 -2.03 -22.20
N GLU A 130 -18.28 -1.42 -22.44
CA GLU A 130 -16.97 -1.90 -22.03
C GLU A 130 -16.81 -1.92 -20.50
N ILE A 131 -17.21 -0.84 -19.81
CA ILE A 131 -17.17 -0.76 -18.35
C ILE A 131 -18.12 -1.80 -17.74
N ARG A 132 -19.33 -1.92 -18.29
CA ARG A 132 -20.31 -2.93 -17.85
C ARG A 132 -19.80 -4.36 -18.06
N LEU A 133 -19.15 -4.63 -19.19
CA LEU A 133 -18.56 -5.94 -19.48
C LEU A 133 -17.45 -6.29 -18.49
N VAL A 134 -16.53 -5.34 -18.21
CA VAL A 134 -15.47 -5.53 -17.22
C VAL A 134 -16.04 -5.78 -15.83
N MET A 135 -17.03 -4.99 -15.40
CA MET A 135 -17.71 -5.19 -14.12
C MET A 135 -18.46 -6.53 -14.03
N SER A 136 -19.09 -6.98 -15.12
CA SER A 136 -19.72 -8.31 -15.20
C SER A 136 -18.69 -9.43 -15.04
N LEU A 137 -17.60 -9.40 -15.82
CA LEU A 137 -16.53 -10.40 -15.75
C LEU A 137 -15.93 -10.47 -14.34
N MET A 138 -15.71 -9.32 -13.71
CA MET A 138 -15.18 -9.27 -12.35
C MET A 138 -16.16 -9.83 -11.31
N ASN A 139 -17.47 -9.64 -11.51
CA ASN A 139 -18.48 -10.27 -10.66
C ASN A 139 -18.46 -11.80 -10.78
N ASP A 140 -18.35 -12.31 -11.99
CA ASP A 140 -18.29 -13.76 -12.25
C ASP A 140 -17.04 -14.37 -11.64
N LEU A 141 -15.89 -13.70 -11.82
CA LEU A 141 -14.63 -14.13 -11.22
C LEU A 141 -14.67 -14.06 -9.69
N ALA A 142 -15.24 -13.00 -9.10
CA ALA A 142 -15.26 -12.82 -7.64
C ALA A 142 -16.21 -13.78 -6.89
N LYS A 143 -17.31 -14.21 -7.53
CA LYS A 143 -18.25 -15.21 -6.98
C LYS A 143 -17.72 -16.64 -7.06
N GLY A 144 -16.66 -16.84 -7.85
CA GLY A 144 -16.15 -18.16 -8.21
C GLY A 144 -17.02 -18.79 -9.29
N CYS A 145 -16.36 -19.31 -10.32
CA CYS A 145 -17.01 -20.17 -11.29
C CYS A 145 -17.42 -21.46 -10.56
N THR A 146 -18.61 -21.47 -9.96
CA THR A 146 -19.28 -22.70 -9.54
C THR A 146 -19.84 -23.34 -10.80
N VAL A 147 -19.07 -24.26 -11.38
CA VAL A 147 -19.59 -25.28 -12.28
C VAL A 147 -20.07 -26.43 -11.42
#